data_AF-A0A651FL98-F1
#
_entry.id   AF-A0A651FL98-F1
#
_cell.length_a   1.000
_cell.length_b   1.000
_cell.length_c   1.000
_cell.angle_alpha   90.00
_cell.angle_beta   90.00
_cell.angle_gamma   90.00
#
_symmetry.space_group_name_H-M   'P 1'
#
loop_
_entity.id
_entity.type
_entity.pdbx_description
1 polymer ?
#
loop_
_entity_poly.entity_id
_entity_poly.type
_entity_poly.pdbx_seq_one_letter_code
_entity_poly.pdbx_strand_id
1 'polypeptide(L)'
;MNKPTETLREKFSRRFLSSDMPIIVYAVMAGSIVAVWSAQAIAPDLAMNLFSELLGAAFTLFIIDTLLVRTKARRWKVVSRQIDYLIARTGNRLRDGMATRIFRFVPDIDPEADKHTNLASIRRQRETLFNELSVLSESELEQRIDENEVFSERMYEYLNEKAEDIWDILNMKYSEYLAPELVSLLMDLHTNLRDTAAHIRQYRKADRFTDEIDKQYYRGIGAKGITLTLKAMLDLVNQLKNAGYSEAAPIAAAGN
;
A
#
# COMPACT_ATOMS: atom_id res chain seq x y z
N MET A 1 -15.89 -15.23 23.38
CA MET A 1 -15.93 -15.02 21.92
C MET A 1 -15.30 -13.67 21.63
N ASN A 2 -14.05 -13.65 21.13
CA ASN A 2 -13.42 -12.41 20.66
C ASN A 2 -14.10 -12.01 19.34
N LYS A 3 -14.63 -10.79 19.25
CA LYS A 3 -15.08 -10.23 17.98
C LYS A 3 -13.88 -10.22 17.03
N PRO A 4 -14.00 -10.70 15.78
CA PRO A 4 -12.90 -10.61 14.82
C PRO A 4 -12.54 -9.14 14.63
N THR A 5 -11.27 -8.81 14.86
CA THR A 5 -10.73 -7.47 14.70
C THR A 5 -10.86 -7.08 13.23
N GLU A 6 -11.67 -6.09 12.94
CA GLU A 6 -11.93 -5.60 11.58
C GLU A 6 -10.61 -5.24 10.90
N THR A 7 -10.36 -5.85 9.74
CA THR A 7 -9.12 -5.67 8.97
C THR A 7 -9.01 -4.24 8.46
N LEU A 8 -7.79 -3.73 8.21
CA LEU A 8 -7.64 -2.39 7.63
C LEU A 8 -8.38 -2.25 6.30
N ARG A 9 -8.40 -3.29 5.45
CA ARG A 9 -9.23 -3.34 4.24
C ARG A 9 -10.73 -3.11 4.51
N GLU A 10 -11.28 -3.71 5.57
CA GLU A 10 -12.69 -3.49 5.96
C GLU A 10 -12.91 -2.07 6.50
N LYS A 11 -12.01 -1.56 7.35
CA LYS A 11 -12.06 -0.17 7.84
C LYS A 11 -11.95 0.85 6.70
N PHE A 12 -11.08 0.58 5.72
CA PHE A 12 -10.87 1.43 4.54
C PHE A 12 -12.08 1.42 3.61
N SER A 13 -12.71 0.25 3.41
CA SER A 13 -13.93 0.16 2.61
C SER A 13 -15.09 1.00 3.17
N ARG A 14 -15.13 1.19 4.50
CA ARG A 14 -16.10 2.07 5.16
C ARG A 14 -15.72 3.55 5.09
N ARG A 15 -14.43 3.90 5.23
CA ARG A 15 -13.97 5.30 5.13
C ARG A 15 -14.13 5.87 3.72
N PHE A 16 -14.06 5.05 2.67
CA PHE A 16 -14.27 5.50 1.30
C PHE A 16 -15.69 6.05 1.02
N LEU A 17 -16.64 5.81 1.93
CA LEU A 17 -17.99 6.36 1.86
C LEU A 17 -18.11 7.77 2.49
N SER A 18 -17.10 8.26 3.21
CA SER A 18 -17.07 9.66 3.65
C SER A 18 -16.42 10.50 2.55
N SER A 19 -17.24 11.12 1.71
CA SER A 19 -16.81 12.11 0.72
C SER A 19 -16.10 13.26 1.45
N ASP A 20 -14.81 13.48 1.14
CA ASP A 20 -14.08 14.72 1.46
C ASP A 20 -14.61 15.84 0.55
N MET A 21 -15.90 16.17 0.71
CA MET A 21 -16.43 17.41 0.18
C MET A 21 -15.88 18.55 1.03
N PRO A 22 -15.56 19.71 0.43
CA PRO A 22 -15.21 20.87 1.22
C PRO A 22 -16.46 21.25 2.00
N ILE A 23 -16.50 20.89 3.29
CA ILE A 23 -17.51 21.32 4.27
C ILE A 23 -17.78 22.83 4.14
N ILE A 24 -16.77 23.57 3.71
CA ILE A 24 -16.77 24.98 3.31
C ILE A 24 -17.91 25.32 2.34
N VAL A 25 -18.16 24.53 1.28
CA VAL A 25 -19.21 24.85 0.29
C VAL A 25 -20.61 24.76 0.92
N TYR A 26 -20.86 23.72 1.72
CA TYR A 26 -22.11 23.61 2.46
C TYR A 26 -22.25 24.68 3.55
N ALA A 27 -21.15 25.02 4.23
CA ALA A 27 -21.14 26.08 5.23
C ALA A 27 -21.42 27.46 4.60
N VAL A 28 -20.85 27.74 3.42
CA VAL A 28 -21.12 28.97 2.66
C VAL A 28 -22.57 29.01 2.22
N MET A 29 -23.12 27.91 1.68
CA MET A 29 -24.55 27.87 1.31
C MET A 29 -25.48 28.05 2.51
N ALA A 30 -25.21 27.36 3.62
CA ALA A 30 -25.98 27.52 4.85
C ALA A 30 -25.89 28.96 5.38
N GLY A 31 -24.69 29.56 5.35
CA GLY A 31 -24.47 30.96 5.71
C GLY A 31 -25.25 31.93 4.81
N SER A 32 -25.25 31.70 3.50
CA SER A 32 -26.02 32.49 2.53
C SER A 32 -27.53 32.38 2.77
N ILE A 33 -28.03 31.19 3.09
CA ILE A 33 -29.44 30.97 3.45
C ILE A 33 -29.80 31.76 4.72
N VAL A 34 -28.95 31.74 5.75
CA VAL A 34 -29.16 32.51 6.99
C VAL A 34 -29.10 34.02 6.74
N ALA A 35 -28.17 34.49 5.91
CA ALA A 35 -28.07 35.89 5.54
C ALA A 35 -29.33 36.36 4.79
N VAL A 36 -29.80 35.58 3.81
CA VAL A 36 -31.04 35.87 3.07
C VAL A 36 -32.27 35.84 3.99
N TRP A 37 -32.32 34.89 4.93
CA TRP A 37 -33.39 34.83 5.94
C TRP A 37 -33.41 36.10 6.81
N SER A 38 -32.24 36.59 7.24
CA SER A 38 -32.16 37.83 8.02
C SER A 38 -32.60 39.06 7.22
N ALA A 39 -32.41 39.05 5.89
CA ALA A 39 -32.83 40.12 4.99
C ALA A 39 -34.35 40.13 4.69
N GLN A 40 -35.07 39.05 5.04
CA GLN A 40 -36.53 38.96 4.85
C GLN A 40 -37.28 40.10 5.57
N ALA A 41 -36.75 40.58 6.70
CA ALA A 41 -37.33 41.69 7.46
C ALA A 41 -37.22 43.05 6.74
N ILE A 42 -36.31 43.19 5.76
CA ILE A 42 -36.00 44.45 5.08
C ILE A 42 -36.56 44.46 3.66
N ALA A 43 -36.38 43.37 2.91
CA ALA A 43 -36.77 43.26 1.51
C ALA A 43 -37.35 41.86 1.23
N PRO A 44 -38.64 41.62 1.55
CA PRO A 44 -39.22 40.28 1.54
C PRO A 44 -39.25 39.64 0.14
N ASP A 45 -39.58 40.42 -0.90
CA ASP A 45 -39.67 39.89 -2.27
C ASP A 45 -38.30 39.50 -2.84
N LEU A 46 -37.28 40.32 -2.58
CA LEU A 46 -35.90 40.03 -2.97
C LEU A 46 -35.36 38.82 -2.19
N ALA A 47 -35.62 38.76 -0.89
CA ALA A 47 -35.21 37.64 -0.04
C ALA A 47 -35.83 36.32 -0.51
N MET A 48 -37.13 36.30 -0.85
CA MET A 48 -37.79 35.09 -1.33
C MET A 48 -37.26 34.63 -2.70
N ASN A 49 -36.99 35.56 -3.62
CA ASN A 49 -36.38 35.24 -4.91
C ASN A 49 -34.97 34.64 -4.73
N LEU A 50 -34.12 35.29 -3.93
CA LEU A 50 -32.78 34.81 -3.63
C LEU A 50 -32.80 33.47 -2.89
N PHE A 51 -33.75 33.27 -1.98
CA PHE A 51 -33.91 32.01 -1.26
C PHE A 51 -34.26 30.87 -2.23
N SER A 52 -35.18 31.10 -3.17
CA SER A 52 -35.54 30.11 -4.19
C SER A 52 -34.36 29.76 -5.09
N GLU A 53 -33.55 30.74 -5.49
CA GLU A 53 -32.36 30.53 -6.32
C GLU A 53 -31.27 29.75 -5.56
N LEU A 54 -30.98 30.15 -4.31
CA LEU A 54 -30.02 29.46 -3.45
C LEU A 54 -30.45 28.02 -3.15
N LEU A 55 -31.74 27.78 -2.92
CA LEU A 55 -32.28 26.44 -2.71
C LEU A 55 -32.11 25.57 -3.97
N GLY A 56 -32.39 26.14 -5.15
CA GLY A 56 -32.17 25.47 -6.44
C GLY A 56 -30.70 25.15 -6.71
N ALA A 57 -29.80 26.10 -6.41
CA ALA A 57 -28.36 25.90 -6.52
C ALA A 57 -27.85 24.82 -5.56
N ALA A 58 -28.32 24.83 -4.31
CA ALA A 58 -27.97 23.84 -3.31
C ALA A 58 -28.43 22.44 -3.70
N PHE A 59 -29.65 22.31 -4.21
CA PHE A 59 -30.19 21.05 -4.68
C PHE A 59 -29.42 20.51 -5.89
N THR A 60 -29.03 21.39 -6.81
CA THR A 60 -28.22 21.02 -7.98
C THR A 60 -26.82 20.52 -7.56
N LEU A 61 -26.15 21.22 -6.65
CA LEU A 61 -24.86 20.80 -6.10
C LEU A 61 -24.97 19.44 -5.39
N PHE A 62 -26.01 19.26 -4.58
CA PHE A 62 -26.27 18.00 -3.90
C PHE A 62 -26.50 16.85 -4.89
N ILE A 63 -27.28 17.08 -5.97
CA ILE A 63 -27.49 16.07 -7.02
C ILE A 63 -26.18 15.73 -7.71
N ILE A 64 -25.42 16.74 -8.16
CA ILE A 64 -24.15 16.54 -8.86
C ILE A 64 -23.20 15.73 -7.98
N ASP A 65 -23.07 16.10 -6.71
CA ASP A 65 -22.22 15.37 -5.78
C ASP A 65 -22.69 13.93 -5.57
N THR A 66 -23.98 13.73 -5.30
CA THR A 66 -24.56 12.38 -5.14
C THR A 66 -24.32 11.52 -6.38
N LEU A 67 -24.46 12.11 -7.58
CA LEU A 67 -24.19 11.42 -8.85
C LEU A 67 -22.71 11.12 -9.05
N LEU A 68 -21.81 12.03 -8.69
CA LEU A 68 -20.36 11.83 -8.74
C LEU A 68 -19.93 10.73 -7.78
N VAL A 69 -20.37 10.77 -6.53
CA VAL A 69 -20.10 9.75 -5.51
C VAL A 69 -20.62 8.39 -5.97
N ARG A 70 -21.86 8.32 -6.47
CA ARG A 70 -22.45 7.07 -6.98
C ARG A 70 -21.69 6.54 -8.19
N THR A 71 -21.26 7.41 -9.10
CA THR A 71 -20.48 7.02 -10.28
C THR A 71 -19.10 6.50 -9.89
N LYS A 72 -18.41 7.19 -8.98
CA LYS A 72 -17.12 6.78 -8.41
C LYS A 72 -17.25 5.43 -7.69
N ALA A 73 -18.22 5.27 -6.80
CA ALA A 73 -18.48 4.03 -6.09
C ALA A 73 -18.79 2.86 -7.04
N ARG A 74 -19.57 3.12 -8.11
CA ARG A 74 -19.86 2.10 -9.13
C ARG A 74 -18.60 1.68 -9.88
N ARG A 75 -17.76 2.63 -10.32
CA ARG A 75 -16.49 2.32 -11.00
C ARG A 75 -15.55 1.55 -10.07
N TRP A 76 -15.39 2.01 -8.84
CA TRP A 76 -14.56 1.34 -7.83
C TRP A 76 -15.02 -0.09 -7.57
N LYS A 77 -16.33 -0.34 -7.44
CA LYS A 77 -16.87 -1.69 -7.26
C LYS A 77 -16.49 -2.66 -8.40
N VAL A 78 -16.34 -2.17 -9.62
CA VAL A 78 -15.94 -2.99 -10.78
C VAL A 78 -14.46 -3.36 -10.72
N VAL A 79 -13.59 -2.43 -10.33
CA VAL A 79 -12.12 -2.60 -10.44
C VAL A 79 -11.43 -2.98 -9.13
N SER A 80 -12.04 -2.70 -7.98
CA SER A 80 -11.48 -2.90 -6.64
C SER A 80 -10.93 -4.32 -6.44
N ARG A 81 -11.69 -5.34 -6.83
CA ARG A 81 -11.24 -6.74 -6.71
C ARG A 81 -9.96 -7.03 -7.50
N GLN A 82 -9.82 -6.44 -8.68
CA GLN A 82 -8.63 -6.64 -9.52
C GLN A 82 -7.43 -5.89 -8.93
N ILE A 83 -7.65 -4.69 -8.41
CA ILE A 83 -6.59 -3.89 -7.76
C ILE A 83 -6.14 -4.56 -6.47
N ASP A 84 -7.07 -4.99 -5.61
CA ASP A 84 -6.78 -5.77 -4.40
C ASP A 84 -5.96 -7.03 -4.73
N TYR A 85 -6.32 -7.72 -5.83
CA TYR A 85 -5.57 -8.88 -6.31
C TYR A 85 -4.15 -8.52 -6.76
N LEU A 86 -3.98 -7.43 -7.51
CA LEU A 86 -2.66 -6.97 -7.94
C LEU A 86 -1.77 -6.64 -6.74
N ILE A 87 -2.29 -5.87 -5.77
CA ILE A 87 -1.57 -5.55 -4.53
C ILE A 87 -1.21 -6.82 -3.78
N ALA A 88 -2.17 -7.74 -3.59
CA ALA A 88 -1.93 -8.97 -2.86
C ALA A 88 -0.93 -9.91 -3.56
N ARG A 89 -0.98 -9.97 -4.89
CA ARG A 89 -0.03 -10.73 -5.69
C ARG A 89 1.37 -10.14 -5.60
N THR A 90 1.51 -8.83 -5.74
CA THR A 90 2.81 -8.14 -5.66
C THR A 90 3.41 -8.27 -4.26
N GLY A 91 2.61 -8.03 -3.22
CA GLY A 91 3.02 -8.22 -1.82
C GLY A 91 3.48 -9.65 -1.52
N ASN A 92 2.73 -10.66 -1.96
CA ASN A 92 3.13 -12.07 -1.76
C ASN A 92 4.40 -12.45 -2.52
N ARG A 93 4.54 -12.01 -3.78
CA ARG A 93 5.77 -12.26 -4.56
C ARG A 93 6.99 -11.60 -3.93
N LEU A 94 6.81 -10.40 -3.37
CA LEU A 94 7.87 -9.73 -2.64
C LEU A 94 8.25 -10.51 -1.37
N ARG A 95 7.26 -10.96 -0.60
CA ARG A 95 7.51 -11.82 0.57
C ARG A 95 8.27 -13.08 0.23
N ASP A 96 7.85 -13.77 -0.82
CA ASP A 96 8.49 -15.00 -1.27
C ASP A 96 9.92 -14.76 -1.72
N GLY A 97 10.16 -13.71 -2.51
CA GLY A 97 11.51 -13.37 -2.95
C GLY A 97 12.41 -12.91 -1.82
N MET A 98 11.91 -12.10 -0.88
CA MET A 98 12.66 -11.73 0.33
C MET A 98 13.02 -12.97 1.14
N ALA A 99 12.05 -13.85 1.44
CA ALA A 99 12.30 -15.07 2.20
C ALA A 99 13.41 -15.91 1.55
N THR A 100 13.25 -16.21 0.26
CA THR A 100 14.11 -17.16 -0.45
C THR A 100 15.48 -16.58 -0.82
N ARG A 101 15.52 -15.33 -1.31
CA ARG A 101 16.74 -14.73 -1.88
C ARG A 101 17.56 -13.93 -0.87
N ILE A 102 16.93 -13.35 0.15
CA ILE A 102 17.63 -12.54 1.15
C ILE A 102 17.95 -13.38 2.38
N PHE A 103 16.98 -14.19 2.83
CA PHE A 103 17.07 -14.93 4.09
C PHE A 103 17.23 -16.45 3.90
N ARG A 104 17.50 -16.91 2.67
CA ARG A 104 17.72 -18.32 2.32
C ARG A 104 16.64 -19.27 2.86
N PHE A 105 15.39 -18.83 2.85
CA PHE A 105 14.26 -19.63 3.29
C PHE A 105 14.11 -20.87 2.40
N VAL A 106 14.28 -22.05 3.00
CA VAL A 106 14.01 -23.34 2.39
C VAL A 106 12.86 -23.98 3.18
N PRO A 107 11.65 -24.06 2.62
CA PRO A 107 10.53 -24.65 3.33
C PRO A 107 10.71 -26.16 3.47
N ASP A 108 10.25 -26.70 4.59
CA ASP A 108 10.07 -28.14 4.76
C ASP A 108 8.78 -28.58 4.06
N ILE A 109 8.90 -29.57 3.17
CA ILE A 109 7.81 -30.06 2.30
C ILE A 109 7.59 -31.54 2.60
N ASP A 110 6.36 -31.88 3.00
CA ASP A 110 5.96 -33.27 3.19
C ASP A 110 5.59 -33.87 1.83
N PRO A 111 6.35 -34.86 1.31
CA PRO A 111 6.08 -35.45 -0.01
C PRO A 111 4.75 -36.22 -0.06
N GLU A 112 4.23 -36.65 1.09
CA GLU A 112 2.97 -37.40 1.19
C GLU A 112 1.75 -36.49 1.32
N ALA A 113 1.96 -35.21 1.67
CA ALA A 113 0.88 -34.24 1.79
C ALA A 113 0.42 -33.72 0.42
N ASP A 114 -0.89 -33.47 0.30
CA ASP A 114 -1.44 -32.84 -0.90
C ASP A 114 -0.89 -31.40 -1.09
N LYS A 115 -1.00 -30.91 -2.33
CA LYS A 115 -0.49 -29.59 -2.72
C LYS A 115 -1.06 -28.44 -1.88
N HIS A 116 -2.34 -28.49 -1.52
CA HIS A 116 -2.99 -27.43 -0.77
C HIS A 116 -2.46 -27.40 0.68
N THR A 117 -2.30 -28.57 1.29
CA THR A 117 -1.72 -28.75 2.63
C THR A 117 -0.27 -28.25 2.66
N ASN A 118 0.54 -28.65 1.67
CA ASN A 118 1.92 -28.16 1.55
C ASN A 118 2.00 -26.64 1.35
N LEU A 119 1.15 -26.05 0.52
CA LEU A 119 1.11 -24.59 0.34
C LEU A 119 0.72 -23.86 1.63
N ALA A 120 -0.22 -24.39 2.41
CA ALA A 120 -0.58 -23.84 3.70
C ALA A 120 0.58 -23.93 4.72
N SER A 121 1.29 -25.07 4.74
CA SER A 121 2.49 -25.27 5.57
C SER A 121 3.60 -24.26 5.22
N ILE A 122 3.94 -24.13 3.93
CA ILE A 122 4.96 -23.17 3.45
C ILE A 122 4.61 -21.74 3.85
N ARG A 123 3.34 -21.35 3.71
CA ARG A 123 2.88 -20.01 4.12
C ARG A 123 3.08 -19.78 5.61
N ARG A 124 2.77 -20.78 6.44
CA ARG A 124 2.96 -20.71 7.89
C ARG A 124 4.43 -20.62 8.28
N GLN A 125 5.28 -21.45 7.68
CA GLN A 125 6.73 -21.41 7.90
C GLN A 125 7.32 -20.04 7.53
N ARG A 126 6.93 -19.49 6.37
CA ARG A 126 7.34 -18.15 5.94
C ARG A 126 6.84 -17.07 6.89
N GLU A 127 5.62 -17.21 7.40
CA GLU A 127 5.08 -16.27 8.38
C GLU A 127 5.86 -16.31 9.69
N THR A 128 6.19 -17.49 10.19
CA THR A 128 7.07 -17.66 11.36
C THR A 128 8.41 -16.96 11.14
N LEU A 129 9.05 -17.19 9.99
CA LEU A 129 10.30 -16.51 9.63
C LEU A 129 10.14 -14.98 9.66
N PHE A 130 9.09 -14.42 9.05
CA PHE A 130 8.89 -12.97 9.02
C PHE A 130 8.66 -12.38 10.42
N ASN A 131 7.95 -13.10 11.29
CA ASN A 131 7.74 -12.68 12.67
C ASN A 131 9.07 -12.70 13.44
N GLU A 132 9.89 -13.74 13.27
CA GLU A 132 11.22 -13.83 13.87
C GLU A 132 12.13 -12.69 13.37
N LEU A 133 12.17 -12.43 12.07
CA LEU A 133 12.99 -11.38 11.48
C LEU A 133 12.57 -9.96 11.95
N SER A 134 11.27 -9.73 12.17
CA SER A 134 10.75 -8.42 12.58
C SER A 134 11.21 -7.97 13.98
N VAL A 135 11.55 -8.92 14.86
CA VAL A 135 12.00 -8.60 16.22
C VAL A 135 13.52 -8.47 16.34
N LEU A 136 14.27 -8.80 15.30
CA LEU A 136 15.72 -8.70 15.31
C LEU A 136 16.20 -7.24 15.34
N SER A 137 17.31 -7.02 16.02
CA SER A 137 18.10 -5.80 15.88
C SER A 137 18.71 -5.71 14.48
N GLU A 138 19.11 -4.52 14.06
CA GLU A 138 19.78 -4.33 12.76
C GLU A 138 21.05 -5.19 12.65
N SER A 139 21.86 -5.25 13.71
CA SER A 139 23.08 -6.07 13.70
C SER A 139 22.80 -7.57 13.56
N GLU A 140 21.74 -8.09 14.20
CA GLU A 140 21.33 -9.48 14.05
C GLU A 140 20.76 -9.76 12.66
N LEU A 141 20.04 -8.79 12.08
CA LEU A 141 19.51 -8.90 10.73
C LEU A 141 20.63 -8.95 9.70
N GLU A 142 21.64 -8.08 9.83
CA GLU A 142 22.83 -8.04 8.97
C GLU A 142 23.53 -9.42 8.90
N GLN A 143 23.65 -10.11 10.03
CA GLN A 143 24.26 -11.46 10.10
C GLN A 143 23.43 -12.55 9.42
N ARG A 144 22.14 -12.30 9.16
CA ARG A 144 21.23 -13.25 8.49
C ARG A 144 21.17 -13.08 6.98
N ILE A 145 21.71 -11.98 6.45
CA ILE A 145 21.71 -11.66 5.03
C ILE A 145 22.72 -12.55 4.32
N ASP A 146 22.31 -13.15 3.20
CA ASP A 146 23.25 -13.75 2.27
C ASP A 146 23.94 -12.67 1.42
N GLU A 147 25.12 -12.21 1.84
CA GLU A 147 25.85 -11.15 1.12
C GLU A 147 26.08 -11.48 -0.37
N ASN A 148 26.35 -12.76 -0.70
CA ASN A 148 26.65 -13.15 -2.08
C ASN A 148 25.42 -13.04 -2.99
N GLU A 149 24.25 -13.43 -2.48
CA GLU A 149 23.00 -13.34 -3.24
C GLU A 149 22.45 -11.91 -3.23
N VAL A 150 22.55 -11.21 -2.09
CA VAL A 150 21.94 -9.88 -1.88
C VAL A 150 22.70 -8.78 -2.60
N PHE A 151 24.03 -8.79 -2.59
CA PHE A 151 24.83 -7.81 -3.32
C PHE A 151 25.11 -8.20 -4.77
N SER A 152 24.15 -8.89 -5.41
CA SER A 152 24.25 -9.31 -6.81
C SER A 152 23.49 -8.38 -7.76
N GLU A 153 23.86 -8.39 -9.05
CA GLU A 153 23.08 -7.72 -10.11
C GLU A 153 21.65 -8.27 -10.18
N ARG A 154 21.50 -9.59 -10.02
CA ARG A 154 20.19 -10.26 -10.07
C ARG A 154 19.26 -9.78 -8.96
N MET A 155 19.78 -9.53 -7.76
CA MET A 155 18.98 -8.96 -6.67
C MET A 155 18.61 -7.51 -6.96
N TYR A 156 19.56 -6.72 -7.46
CA TYR A 156 19.27 -5.34 -7.89
C TYR A 156 18.14 -5.28 -8.91
N GLU A 157 18.21 -6.09 -9.98
CA GLU A 157 17.17 -6.18 -11.00
C GLU A 157 15.82 -6.62 -10.41
N TYR A 158 15.84 -7.64 -9.54
CA TYR A 158 14.63 -8.13 -8.87
C TYR A 158 13.95 -7.04 -8.02
N LEU A 159 14.69 -6.35 -7.16
CA LEU A 159 14.12 -5.30 -6.31
C LEU A 159 13.64 -4.11 -7.15
N ASN A 160 14.37 -3.78 -8.21
CA ASN A 160 13.97 -2.71 -9.12
C ASN A 160 12.66 -3.05 -9.86
N GLU A 161 12.53 -4.28 -10.38
CA GLU A 161 11.29 -4.79 -10.98
C GLU A 161 10.13 -4.73 -9.99
N LYS A 162 10.35 -5.14 -8.74
CA LYS A 162 9.30 -5.10 -7.70
C LYS A 162 8.93 -3.66 -7.32
N ALA A 163 9.87 -2.73 -7.35
CA ALA A 163 9.59 -1.31 -7.15
C ALA A 163 8.73 -0.75 -8.28
N GLU A 164 9.02 -1.10 -9.53
CA GLU A 164 8.18 -0.73 -10.69
C GLU A 164 6.79 -1.34 -10.59
N ASP A 165 6.65 -2.62 -10.21
CA ASP A 165 5.34 -3.26 -10.03
C ASP A 165 4.43 -2.47 -9.05
N ILE A 166 5.01 -1.93 -7.98
CA ILE A 166 4.29 -1.10 -7.01
C ILE A 166 3.99 0.29 -7.57
N TRP A 167 4.96 0.87 -8.29
CA TRP A 167 4.79 2.16 -8.94
C TRP A 167 3.67 2.13 -9.98
N ASP A 168 3.56 1.04 -10.74
CA ASP A 168 2.49 0.82 -11.70
C ASP A 168 1.13 0.81 -10.99
N ILE A 169 1.01 0.10 -9.85
CA ILE A 169 -0.22 0.11 -9.04
C ILE A 169 -0.58 1.54 -8.58
N LEU A 170 0.42 2.32 -8.14
CA LEU A 170 0.24 3.70 -7.69
C LEU A 170 -0.13 4.66 -8.83
N ASN A 171 0.32 4.41 -10.06
CA ASN A 171 0.04 5.26 -11.23
C ASN A 171 -1.11 4.77 -12.10
N MET A 172 -1.74 3.65 -11.75
CA MET A 172 -2.99 3.26 -12.39
C MET A 172 -4.03 4.38 -12.21
N LYS A 173 -4.86 4.60 -13.24
CA LYS A 173 -5.97 5.56 -13.23
C LYS A 173 -6.88 5.44 -11.99
N TYR A 174 -6.90 4.28 -11.36
CA TYR A 174 -7.75 3.97 -10.21
C TYR A 174 -7.05 4.09 -8.85
N SER A 175 -5.81 4.56 -8.78
CA SER A 175 -5.13 4.81 -7.51
C SER A 175 -5.80 5.90 -6.69
N GLU A 176 -6.52 6.83 -7.34
CA GLU A 176 -7.37 7.84 -6.68
C GLU A 176 -8.50 7.22 -5.82
N TYR A 177 -8.80 5.93 -6.00
CA TYR A 177 -9.79 5.21 -5.22
C TYR A 177 -9.20 4.36 -4.09
N LEU A 178 -7.87 4.33 -3.97
CA LEU A 178 -7.21 3.68 -2.84
C LEU A 178 -7.36 4.54 -1.58
N ALA A 179 -7.43 3.88 -0.43
CA ALA A 179 -7.36 4.59 0.85
C ALA A 179 -6.00 5.30 0.98
N PRO A 180 -5.94 6.56 1.46
CA PRO A 180 -4.70 7.31 1.58
C PRO A 180 -3.61 6.56 2.37
N GLU A 181 -4.00 5.81 3.40
CA GLU A 181 -3.08 5.02 4.21
C GLU A 181 -2.46 3.85 3.42
N LEU A 182 -3.23 3.23 2.53
CA LEU A 182 -2.71 2.19 1.63
C LEU A 182 -1.79 2.79 0.57
N VAL A 183 -2.13 3.96 0.04
CA VAL A 183 -1.25 4.70 -0.89
C VAL A 183 0.07 5.03 -0.21
N SER A 184 0.05 5.59 1.00
CA SER A 184 1.24 5.88 1.80
C SER A 184 2.09 4.63 1.98
N LEU A 185 1.47 3.53 2.40
CA LEU A 185 2.19 2.29 2.67
C LEU A 185 2.82 1.69 1.39
N LEU A 186 2.15 1.79 0.24
CA LEU A 186 2.70 1.37 -1.04
C LEU A 186 3.83 2.31 -1.51
N MET A 187 3.71 3.62 -1.29
CA MET A 187 4.77 4.60 -1.58
C MET A 187 6.02 4.36 -0.72
N ASP A 188 5.84 4.09 0.57
CA ASP A 188 6.92 3.77 1.48
C ASP A 188 7.61 2.47 1.06
N LEU A 189 6.84 1.46 0.65
CA LEU A 189 7.40 0.20 0.16
C LEU A 189 8.17 0.39 -1.16
N HIS A 190 7.64 1.16 -2.10
CA HIS A 190 8.35 1.53 -3.33
C HIS A 190 9.69 2.20 -3.03
N THR A 191 9.68 3.21 -2.15
CA THR A 191 10.87 3.97 -1.76
C THR A 191 11.92 3.06 -1.14
N ASN A 192 11.53 2.21 -0.17
CA ASN A 192 12.47 1.29 0.47
C ASN A 192 13.04 0.24 -0.50
N LEU A 193 12.28 -0.21 -1.50
CA LEU A 193 12.81 -1.11 -2.55
C LEU A 193 13.86 -0.39 -3.41
N ARG A 194 13.60 0.85 -3.83
CA ARG A 194 14.55 1.67 -4.60
C ARG A 194 15.80 1.97 -3.80
N ASP A 195 15.67 2.29 -2.52
CA ASP A 195 16.79 2.59 -1.63
C ASP A 195 17.63 1.33 -1.40
N THR A 196 17.00 0.18 -1.18
CA THR A 196 17.72 -1.10 -1.10
C THR A 196 18.50 -1.38 -2.38
N ALA A 197 17.90 -1.16 -3.55
CA ALA A 197 18.59 -1.29 -4.84
C ALA A 197 19.76 -0.29 -4.97
N ALA A 198 19.62 0.94 -4.48
CA ALA A 198 20.69 1.92 -4.43
C ALA A 198 21.84 1.47 -3.50
N HIS A 199 21.53 0.90 -2.35
CA HIS A 199 22.53 0.35 -1.42
C HIS A 199 23.28 -0.85 -2.00
N ILE A 200 22.62 -1.73 -2.78
CA ILE A 200 23.29 -2.79 -3.54
C ILE A 200 24.31 -2.19 -4.52
N ARG A 201 23.92 -1.15 -5.28
CA ARG A 201 24.85 -0.47 -6.20
C ARG A 201 26.01 0.18 -5.46
N GLN A 202 25.74 0.79 -4.31
CA GLN A 202 26.76 1.42 -3.47
C GLN A 202 27.78 0.39 -2.95
N TYR A 203 27.30 -0.78 -2.49
CA TYR A 203 28.16 -1.89 -2.07
C TYR A 203 29.07 -2.33 -3.21
N ARG A 204 28.49 -2.62 -4.39
CA ARG A 204 29.22 -3.09 -5.57
C ARG A 204 30.16 -2.03 -6.17
N LYS A 205 29.93 -0.75 -5.88
CA LYS A 205 30.85 0.33 -6.27
C LYS A 205 32.24 0.12 -5.66
N ALA A 206 32.34 -0.55 -4.51
CA ALA A 206 33.60 -0.93 -3.88
C ALA A 206 34.54 -1.66 -4.86
N ASP A 207 34.01 -2.52 -5.71
CA ASP A 207 34.82 -3.36 -6.61
C ASP A 207 35.54 -2.55 -7.72
N ARG A 208 35.22 -1.25 -7.86
CA ARG A 208 35.91 -0.32 -8.78
C ARG A 208 37.16 0.31 -8.18
N PHE A 209 37.36 0.23 -6.87
CA PHE A 209 38.47 0.86 -6.16
C PHE A 209 39.59 -0.15 -5.91
N THR A 210 40.83 0.31 -5.98
CA THR A 210 42.01 -0.52 -5.68
C THR A 210 42.41 -0.46 -4.21
N ASP A 211 42.13 0.66 -3.53
CA ASP A 211 42.43 0.85 -2.11
C ASP A 211 41.43 0.07 -1.23
N GLU A 212 41.95 -0.67 -0.25
CA GLU A 212 41.14 -1.43 0.69
C GLU A 212 40.31 -0.54 1.62
N ILE A 213 40.78 0.67 1.94
CA ILE A 213 40.04 1.64 2.76
C ILE A 213 38.75 2.05 2.04
N ASP A 214 38.85 2.38 0.74
CA ASP A 214 37.70 2.74 -0.09
C ASP A 214 36.73 1.57 -0.24
N LYS A 215 37.26 0.35 -0.50
CA LYS A 215 36.42 -0.85 -0.58
C LYS A 215 35.62 -1.08 0.69
N GLN A 216 36.28 -1.03 1.85
CA GLN A 216 35.63 -1.20 3.15
C GLN A 216 34.58 -0.11 3.42
N TYR A 217 34.87 1.14 3.05
CA TYR A 217 33.93 2.25 3.18
C TYR A 217 32.65 2.01 2.38
N TYR A 218 32.76 1.69 1.09
CA TYR A 218 31.60 1.47 0.22
C TYR A 218 30.80 0.22 0.61
N ARG A 219 31.48 -0.88 0.95
CA ARG A 219 30.82 -2.10 1.45
C ARG A 219 30.11 -1.84 2.77
N GLY A 220 30.75 -1.15 3.72
CA GLY A 220 30.16 -0.83 5.01
C GLY A 220 28.93 0.08 4.90
N ILE A 221 28.95 1.08 4.03
CA ILE A 221 27.76 1.92 3.77
C ILE A 221 26.64 1.13 3.10
N GLY A 222 26.99 0.31 2.10
CA GLY A 222 26.01 -0.53 1.40
C GLY A 222 25.32 -1.52 2.34
N ALA A 223 26.09 -2.21 3.19
CA ALA A 223 25.57 -3.19 4.14
C ALA A 223 24.66 -2.55 5.20
N LYS A 224 25.12 -1.48 5.86
CA LYS A 224 24.31 -0.76 6.84
C LYS A 224 23.01 -0.21 6.24
N GLY A 225 23.10 0.36 5.04
CA GLY A 225 21.94 0.89 4.32
C GLY A 225 20.91 -0.20 4.02
N ILE A 226 21.35 -1.33 3.46
CA ILE A 226 20.45 -2.47 3.18
C ILE A 226 19.78 -2.97 4.45
N THR A 227 20.50 -3.11 5.56
CA THR A 227 19.92 -3.62 6.81
C THR A 227 18.77 -2.74 7.30
N LEU A 228 18.96 -1.42 7.24
CA LEU A 228 17.94 -0.44 7.64
C LEU A 228 16.71 -0.50 6.74
N THR A 229 16.91 -0.50 5.42
CA THR A 229 15.79 -0.55 4.47
C THR A 229 15.10 -1.92 4.48
N LEU A 230 15.82 -3.02 4.69
CA LEU A 230 15.23 -4.35 4.82
C LEU A 230 14.32 -4.47 6.02
N LYS A 231 14.71 -3.90 7.16
CA LYS A 231 13.87 -3.86 8.35
C LYS A 231 12.56 -3.12 8.09
N ALA A 232 12.64 -1.93 7.47
CA ALA A 232 11.46 -1.18 7.05
C ALA A 232 10.59 -1.98 6.06
N MET A 233 11.18 -2.65 5.07
CA MET A 233 10.43 -3.49 4.13
C MET A 233 9.72 -4.66 4.83
N LEU A 234 10.37 -5.34 5.77
CA LEU A 234 9.74 -6.41 6.56
C LEU A 234 8.49 -5.90 7.29
N ASP A 235 8.59 -4.73 7.92
CA ASP A 235 7.47 -4.10 8.63
C ASP A 235 6.34 -3.71 7.67
N LEU A 236 6.66 -3.04 6.56
CA LEU A 236 5.67 -2.62 5.56
C LEU A 236 4.93 -3.81 4.94
N VAL A 237 5.65 -4.89 4.66
CA VAL A 237 5.09 -6.10 4.08
C VAL A 237 4.25 -6.88 5.09
N ASN A 238 4.61 -6.88 6.37
CA ASN A 238 3.76 -7.40 7.45
C ASN A 238 2.51 -6.53 7.65
N GLN A 239 2.62 -5.21 7.51
CA GLN A 239 1.47 -4.31 7.54
C GLN A 239 0.52 -4.57 6.36
N LEU A 240 1.02 -4.78 5.12
CA LEU A 240 0.19 -5.20 3.98
C LEU A 240 -0.58 -6.49 4.25
N LYS A 241 0.12 -7.48 4.83
CA LYS A 241 -0.50 -8.75 5.23
C LYS A 241 -1.62 -8.51 6.25
N ASN A 242 -1.33 -7.79 7.33
CA ASN A 242 -2.30 -7.50 8.38
C ASN A 242 -3.47 -6.63 7.87
N ALA A 243 -3.24 -5.87 6.81
CA ALA A 243 -4.28 -5.13 6.11
C ALA A 243 -5.17 -5.99 5.21
N GLY A 244 -4.83 -7.28 5.00
CA GLY A 244 -5.60 -8.22 4.17
C GLY A 244 -5.09 -8.35 2.73
N TYR A 245 -3.93 -7.76 2.42
CA TYR A 245 -3.29 -7.81 1.09
C TYR A 245 -2.18 -8.88 1.02
N SER A 246 -2.31 -9.99 1.75
CA SER A 246 -1.44 -11.17 1.58
C SER A 246 -2.20 -12.43 1.23
N GLU A 247 -3.52 -12.41 1.23
CA GLU A 247 -4.28 -13.57 0.80
C GLU A 247 -4.32 -13.56 -0.72
N ALA A 248 -3.98 -14.69 -1.34
CA ALA A 248 -4.33 -14.87 -2.74
C ALA A 248 -5.86 -14.76 -2.79
N ALA A 249 -6.38 -13.63 -3.30
CA ALA A 249 -7.80 -13.53 -3.58
C ALA A 249 -8.15 -14.78 -4.39
N PRO A 250 -9.18 -15.57 -4.02
CA PRO A 250 -9.62 -16.66 -4.86
C PRO A 250 -9.84 -16.02 -6.22
N ILE A 251 -8.99 -16.39 -7.18
CA ILE A 251 -9.23 -16.10 -8.59
C ILE A 251 -10.65 -16.59 -8.74
N ALA A 252 -11.58 -15.65 -8.96
CA ALA A 252 -12.94 -16.01 -9.25
C ALA A 252 -12.82 -17.13 -10.27
N ALA A 253 -13.41 -18.29 -9.99
CA ALA A 253 -13.74 -19.24 -11.03
C ALA A 253 -14.16 -18.39 -12.22
N ALA A 254 -13.29 -18.34 -13.24
CA ALA A 254 -13.52 -17.53 -14.40
C ALA A 254 -14.89 -17.95 -14.91
N GLY A 255 -15.74 -16.97 -15.21
CA GLY A 255 -17.15 -17.18 -15.46
C GLY A 255 -17.41 -18.40 -16.34
N ASN A 256 -18.25 -19.29 -15.81
CA ASN A 256 -19.30 -19.91 -16.61
C ASN A 256 -20.55 -19.06 -16.41
#